data_AF-A0A971HLT6-F1
#
_entry.id   AF-A0A971HLT6-F1
#
_cell.length_a   1.000
_cell.length_b   1.000
_cell.length_c   1.000
_cell.angle_alpha   90.00
_cell.angle_beta   90.00
_cell.angle_gamma   90.00
#
_symmetry.space_group_name_H-M   'P 1'
#
loop_
_entity.id
_entity.type
_entity.pdbx_description
1 polymer ?
#
loop_
_entity_poly.entity_id
_entity_poly.type
_entity_poly.pdbx_seq_one_letter_code
_entity_poly.pdbx_strand_id
1 'polypeptide(L)'
;MISKIITAKDGQVMVMAAVAVAVLMLATVMVYYLGETMVAKIRLANAVDASAQAGGACLASCLNLVVQLNWARVSATEPAHREMAKQAQIMVVASAPVLAILVATETGLRNGAAVVVPLNFLGGVAMPDLEVREPKKRWWMFWKEYMVDAQRRTHNLPYGKRFIIMGGAAVRQPLPLLSKLRDKSDRGGVMVAISESAVHGSGLVWPDFKASLVKFHAGGIGEGVDWVRNYFGEKLNQENKEKDKEKD
;
A
#
# COMPACT_ATOMS: atom_id res chain seq x y z
N MET A 1 -8.23 19.60 63.08
CA MET A 1 -9.68 19.51 62.77
C MET A 1 -9.94 18.54 61.62
N ILE A 2 -9.21 18.63 60.51
CA ILE A 2 -9.29 17.68 59.37
C ILE A 2 -9.02 16.22 59.79
N SER A 3 -8.05 15.97 60.68
CA SER A 3 -7.74 14.61 61.16
C SER A 3 -8.86 13.94 61.96
N LYS A 4 -9.73 14.70 62.63
CA LYS A 4 -10.88 14.15 63.39
C LYS A 4 -12.08 13.83 62.49
N ILE A 5 -12.16 14.44 61.32
CA ILE A 5 -13.22 14.18 60.33
C ILE A 5 -12.90 12.90 59.54
N ILE A 6 -11.62 12.68 59.21
CA ILE A 6 -11.15 11.49 58.48
C ILE A 6 -11.30 10.19 59.31
N THR A 7 -11.25 10.26 60.63
CA THR A 7 -11.36 9.09 61.51
C THR A 7 -12.80 8.66 61.80
N ALA A 8 -13.80 9.48 61.50
CA ALA A 8 -15.21 9.08 61.57
C ALA A 8 -15.58 8.17 60.38
N LYS A 9 -16.49 7.20 60.59
CA LYS A 9 -16.98 6.30 59.52
C LYS A 9 -17.40 7.06 58.26
N ASP A 10 -18.04 8.22 58.43
CA ASP A 10 -18.49 9.06 57.32
C ASP A 10 -17.33 9.72 56.55
N GLY A 11 -16.22 10.04 57.24
CA GLY A 11 -15.01 10.57 56.60
C GLY A 11 -14.29 9.53 55.74
N GLN A 12 -14.27 8.27 56.18
CA GLN A 12 -13.71 7.17 55.37
C GLN A 12 -14.53 6.92 54.10
N VAL A 13 -15.86 7.02 54.17
CA VAL A 13 -16.74 6.93 52.99
C VAL A 13 -16.47 8.08 52.00
N MET A 14 -16.29 9.30 52.50
CA MET A 14 -15.97 10.45 51.65
C MET A 14 -14.62 10.29 50.93
N VAL A 15 -13.60 9.76 51.61
CA VAL A 15 -12.29 9.47 51.00
C VAL A 15 -12.38 8.34 49.98
N MET A 16 -13.10 7.25 50.29
CA MET A 16 -13.35 6.16 49.34
C MET A 16 -14.07 6.65 48.08
N ALA A 17 -15.09 7.50 48.24
CA ALA A 17 -15.83 8.09 47.13
C ALA A 17 -14.93 9.00 46.28
N ALA A 18 -14.11 9.85 46.91
CA ALA A 18 -13.15 10.70 46.20
C ALA A 18 -12.11 9.89 45.40
N VAL A 19 -11.59 8.81 45.99
CA VAL A 19 -10.67 7.88 45.31
C VAL A 19 -11.36 7.19 44.14
N ALA A 20 -12.60 6.70 44.33
CA ALA A 20 -13.36 6.06 43.27
C ALA A 20 -13.62 7.01 42.08
N VAL A 21 -13.98 8.28 42.36
CA VAL A 21 -14.15 9.30 41.33
C VAL A 21 -12.83 9.60 40.61
N ALA A 22 -11.72 9.71 41.34
CA ALA A 22 -10.41 9.92 40.73
C ALA A 22 -10.01 8.76 39.80
N VAL A 23 -10.28 7.51 40.20
CA VAL A 23 -10.05 6.32 39.36
C VAL A 23 -10.94 6.34 38.12
N LEU A 24 -12.23 6.68 38.24
CA LEU A 24 -13.14 6.79 37.08
C LEU A 24 -12.70 7.90 36.11
N MET A 25 -12.27 9.05 36.62
CA MET A 25 -11.73 10.13 35.77
C MET A 25 -10.48 9.66 35.03
N LEU A 26 -9.55 8.98 35.71
CA LEU A 26 -8.33 8.46 35.09
C LEU A 26 -8.64 7.41 34.02
N ALA A 27 -9.58 6.50 34.28
CA ALA A 27 -10.04 5.52 33.31
C ALA A 27 -10.68 6.19 32.08
N THR A 28 -11.53 7.19 32.28
CA THR A 28 -12.18 7.94 31.18
C THR A 28 -11.15 8.65 30.31
N VAL A 29 -10.16 9.30 30.92
CA VAL A 29 -9.05 9.94 30.23
C VAL A 29 -8.26 8.91 29.42
N MET A 30 -7.92 7.76 30.01
CA MET A 30 -7.22 6.68 29.30
C MET A 30 -8.00 6.14 28.10
N VAL A 31 -9.31 5.91 28.23
CA VAL A 31 -10.17 5.46 27.12
C VAL A 31 -10.19 6.49 25.99
N TYR A 32 -10.29 7.78 26.34
CA TYR A 32 -10.23 8.85 25.35
C TYR A 32 -8.89 8.87 24.60
N TYR A 33 -7.77 8.76 25.30
CA TYR A 33 -6.43 8.67 24.68
C TYR A 33 -6.29 7.47 23.75
N LEU A 34 -6.74 6.29 24.19
CA LEU A 34 -6.70 5.09 23.38
C LEU A 34 -7.59 5.24 22.14
N GLY A 35 -8.79 5.80 22.29
CA GLY A 35 -9.73 6.05 21.21
C GLY A 35 -9.15 6.94 20.11
N GLU A 36 -8.57 8.09 20.45
CA GLU A 36 -7.96 8.97 19.46
C GLU A 36 -6.79 8.31 18.72
N THR A 37 -5.95 7.55 19.43
CA THR A 37 -4.83 6.84 18.78
C THR A 37 -5.30 5.76 17.82
N MET A 38 -6.35 5.03 18.18
CA MET A 38 -6.95 4.02 17.30
C MET A 38 -7.57 4.67 16.06
N VAL A 39 -8.32 5.76 16.22
CA VAL A 39 -8.91 6.51 15.09
C VAL A 39 -7.82 7.03 14.16
N ALA A 40 -6.73 7.59 14.69
CA ALA A 40 -5.63 8.08 13.88
C ALA A 40 -4.92 6.96 13.11
N LYS A 41 -4.72 5.79 13.73
CA LYS A 41 -4.18 4.59 13.06
C LYS A 41 -5.09 4.10 11.93
N ILE A 42 -6.40 4.03 12.17
CA ILE A 42 -7.39 3.61 11.17
C ILE A 42 -7.41 4.59 10.00
N ARG A 43 -7.36 5.90 10.26
CA ARG A 43 -7.28 6.91 9.20
C ARG A 43 -6.03 6.75 8.35
N LEU A 44 -4.87 6.53 8.99
CA LEU A 44 -3.62 6.27 8.27
C LEU A 44 -3.72 4.99 7.42
N ALA A 45 -4.23 3.90 7.98
CA ALA A 45 -4.42 2.63 7.24
C ALA A 45 -5.33 2.83 6.02
N ASN A 46 -6.45 3.52 6.19
CA ASN A 46 -7.37 3.84 5.08
C ASN A 46 -6.71 4.73 4.01
N ALA A 47 -5.89 5.70 4.42
CA ALA A 47 -5.17 6.57 3.48
C ALA A 47 -4.15 5.78 2.64
N VAL A 48 -3.40 4.86 3.28
CA VAL A 48 -2.41 4.02 2.60
C VAL A 48 -3.09 2.96 1.72
N ASP A 49 -4.22 2.40 2.15
CA ASP A 49 -5.06 1.52 1.34
C ASP A 49 -5.55 2.22 0.07
N ALA A 50 -6.10 3.43 0.20
CA ALA A 50 -6.56 4.22 -0.93
C ALA A 50 -5.41 4.60 -1.87
N SER A 51 -4.24 4.88 -1.32
CA SER A 51 -3.01 5.13 -2.07
C SER A 51 -2.61 3.93 -2.93
N ALA A 52 -2.45 2.74 -2.32
CA ALA A 52 -2.11 1.52 -3.05
C ALA A 52 -3.17 1.18 -4.11
N GLN A 53 -4.45 1.30 -3.77
CA GLN A 53 -5.56 1.03 -4.69
C GLN A 53 -5.59 1.99 -5.89
N ALA A 54 -5.33 3.27 -5.68
CA ALA A 54 -5.30 4.26 -6.76
C ALA A 54 -4.14 4.02 -7.73
N GLY A 55 -2.96 3.68 -7.21
CA GLY A 55 -1.85 3.26 -8.06
C GLY A 55 -2.17 1.99 -8.85
N GLY A 56 -2.74 0.98 -8.20
CA GLY A 56 -3.17 -0.25 -8.86
C GLY A 56 -4.19 0.04 -9.96
N ALA A 57 -5.18 0.90 -9.69
CA ALA A 57 -6.19 1.31 -10.66
C ALA A 57 -5.56 2.02 -11.87
N CYS A 58 -4.53 2.84 -11.63
CA CYS A 58 -3.76 3.50 -12.68
C CYS A 58 -3.05 2.46 -13.57
N LEU A 59 -2.35 1.48 -12.98
CA LEU A 59 -1.73 0.39 -13.74
C LEU A 59 -2.77 -0.41 -14.55
N ALA A 60 -3.91 -0.74 -13.95
CA ALA A 60 -5.01 -1.42 -14.63
C ALA A 60 -5.53 -0.61 -15.83
N SER A 61 -5.66 0.70 -15.67
CA SER A 61 -6.09 1.61 -16.74
C SER A 61 -5.06 1.70 -17.86
N CYS A 62 -3.77 1.78 -17.53
CA CYS A 62 -2.68 1.72 -18.51
C CYS A 62 -2.67 0.39 -19.27
N LEU A 63 -2.91 -0.74 -18.58
CA LEU A 63 -3.01 -2.06 -19.19
C LEU A 63 -4.18 -2.14 -20.19
N ASN A 64 -5.36 -1.63 -19.80
CA ASN A 64 -6.53 -1.54 -20.67
C ASN A 64 -6.27 -0.63 -21.88
N LEU A 65 -5.53 0.47 -21.70
CA LEU A 65 -5.14 1.36 -22.79
C LEU A 65 -4.20 0.66 -23.77
N VAL A 66 -3.25 -0.16 -23.30
CA VAL A 66 -2.41 -1.00 -24.18
C VAL A 66 -3.27 -1.95 -25.02
N VAL A 67 -4.31 -2.56 -24.42
CA VAL A 67 -5.26 -3.40 -25.15
C VAL A 67 -6.01 -2.61 -26.20
N GLN A 68 -6.56 -1.45 -25.86
CA GLN A 68 -7.24 -0.59 -26.84
C GLN A 68 -6.32 -0.18 -28.00
N LEU A 69 -5.06 0.14 -27.70
CA LEU A 69 -4.06 0.46 -28.73
C LEU A 69 -3.68 -0.76 -29.57
N ASN A 70 -3.68 -1.96 -28.98
CA ASN A 70 -3.52 -3.21 -29.73
C ASN A 70 -4.65 -3.34 -30.75
N TRP A 71 -5.91 -3.13 -30.36
CA TRP A 71 -7.06 -3.16 -31.26
C TRP A 71 -7.02 -2.05 -32.32
N ALA A 72 -6.71 -0.81 -31.92
CA ALA A 72 -6.59 0.33 -32.83
C ALA A 72 -5.56 0.04 -33.94
N ARG A 73 -4.43 -0.55 -33.58
CA ARG A 73 -3.39 -0.96 -34.52
C ARG A 73 -3.86 -2.01 -35.53
N VAL A 74 -4.71 -2.96 -35.12
CA VAL A 74 -5.30 -3.95 -36.04
C VAL A 74 -6.31 -3.31 -36.99
N SER A 75 -7.19 -2.47 -36.45
CA SER A 75 -8.23 -1.82 -37.23
C SER A 75 -7.69 -0.79 -38.21
N ALA A 76 -6.49 -0.27 -37.97
CA ALA A 76 -5.86 0.71 -38.84
C ALA A 76 -5.49 0.09 -40.19
N THR A 77 -6.07 0.62 -41.27
CA THR A 77 -5.72 0.28 -42.65
C THR A 77 -4.43 0.96 -43.11
N GLU A 78 -4.18 2.18 -42.60
CA GLU A 78 -3.01 2.99 -42.96
C GLU A 78 -1.79 2.69 -42.08
N PRO A 79 -0.58 2.58 -42.66
CA PRO A 79 0.64 2.28 -41.91
C PRO A 79 1.03 3.37 -40.91
N ALA A 80 0.72 4.64 -41.21
CA ALA A 80 0.99 5.76 -40.30
C ALA A 80 0.23 5.63 -38.97
N HIS A 81 -1.06 5.28 -39.01
CA HIS A 81 -1.87 5.07 -37.81
C HIS A 81 -1.39 3.87 -36.99
N ARG A 82 -0.90 2.80 -37.63
CA ARG A 82 -0.30 1.65 -36.93
C ARG A 82 0.95 2.04 -36.16
N GLU A 83 1.82 2.85 -36.76
CA GLU A 83 3.05 3.30 -36.12
C GLU A 83 2.76 4.28 -34.98
N MET A 84 1.79 5.18 -35.14
CA MET A 84 1.32 6.04 -34.03
C MET A 84 0.78 5.22 -32.86
N ALA A 85 -0.06 4.22 -33.11
CA ALA A 85 -0.58 3.34 -32.06
C ALA A 85 0.56 2.59 -31.34
N LYS A 86 1.57 2.12 -32.08
CA LYS A 86 2.76 1.48 -31.50
C LYS A 86 3.57 2.45 -30.63
N GLN A 87 3.83 3.67 -31.11
CA GLN A 87 4.55 4.68 -30.32
C GLN A 87 3.79 5.02 -29.04
N ALA A 88 2.46 5.16 -29.12
CA ALA A 88 1.62 5.35 -27.96
C ALA A 88 1.72 4.17 -26.97
N GLN A 89 1.75 2.93 -27.44
CA GLN A 89 1.94 1.75 -26.57
C GLN A 89 3.27 1.80 -25.83
N ILE A 90 4.37 2.10 -26.55
CA ILE A 90 5.70 2.21 -25.96
C ILE A 90 5.72 3.29 -24.89
N MET A 91 5.10 4.45 -25.16
CA MET A 91 5.00 5.54 -24.21
C MET A 91 4.19 5.15 -22.97
N VAL A 92 3.06 4.47 -23.13
CA VAL A 92 2.23 3.99 -22.01
C VAL A 92 3.01 2.99 -21.16
N VAL A 93 3.67 2.01 -21.77
CA VAL A 93 4.46 1.00 -21.04
C VAL A 93 5.62 1.65 -20.27
N ALA A 94 6.31 2.62 -20.88
CA ALA A 94 7.43 3.32 -20.25
C ALA A 94 6.99 4.24 -19.10
N SER A 95 5.82 4.90 -19.21
CA SER A 95 5.35 5.90 -18.24
C SER A 95 4.46 5.33 -17.13
N ALA A 96 3.79 4.20 -17.36
CA ALA A 96 2.87 3.60 -16.40
C ALA A 96 3.45 3.37 -14.99
N PRO A 97 4.70 2.88 -14.82
CA PRO A 97 5.29 2.71 -13.48
C PRO A 97 5.33 4.00 -12.67
N VAL A 98 5.80 5.07 -13.32
CA VAL A 98 5.99 6.39 -12.68
C VAL A 98 4.62 7.02 -12.41
N LEU A 99 3.71 6.98 -13.38
CA LEU A 99 2.34 7.49 -13.23
C LEU A 99 1.61 6.80 -12.07
N ALA A 100 1.73 5.48 -11.95
CA ALA A 100 1.06 4.74 -10.89
C ALA A 100 1.58 5.13 -9.49
N ILE A 101 2.89 5.31 -9.33
CA ILE A 101 3.50 5.78 -8.08
C ILE A 101 3.04 7.20 -7.76
N LEU A 102 3.02 8.10 -8.75
CA LEU A 102 2.59 9.49 -8.56
C LEU A 102 1.13 9.55 -8.11
N VAL A 103 0.22 8.85 -8.80
CA VAL A 103 -1.20 8.78 -8.46
C VAL A 103 -1.41 8.17 -7.08
N ALA A 104 -0.69 7.10 -6.74
CA ALA A 104 -0.74 6.50 -5.41
C ALA A 104 -0.29 7.50 -4.33
N THR A 105 0.84 8.15 -4.53
CA THR A 105 1.41 9.10 -3.57
C THR A 105 0.48 10.28 -3.34
N GLU A 106 -0.01 10.89 -4.43
CA GLU A 106 -0.95 12.00 -4.37
C GLU A 106 -2.25 11.62 -3.64
N THR A 107 -2.80 10.45 -3.94
CA THR A 107 -4.03 9.97 -3.30
C THR A 107 -3.83 9.75 -1.79
N GLY A 108 -2.70 9.18 -1.38
CA GLY A 108 -2.41 8.97 0.05
C GLY A 108 -2.24 10.28 0.82
N LEU A 109 -1.56 11.28 0.22
CA LEU A 109 -1.41 12.61 0.82
C LEU A 109 -2.76 13.33 0.93
N ARG A 110 -3.60 13.26 -0.12
CA ARG A 110 -4.96 13.82 -0.12
C ARG A 110 -5.86 13.18 0.94
N ASN A 111 -5.63 11.91 1.27
CA ASN A 111 -6.37 11.19 2.32
C ASN A 111 -5.80 11.37 3.74
N GLY A 112 -4.86 12.30 3.93
CA GLY A 112 -4.40 12.72 5.25
C GLY A 112 -3.19 11.96 5.80
N ALA A 113 -2.50 11.16 4.98
CA ALA A 113 -1.17 10.70 5.33
C ALA A 113 -0.17 11.88 5.29
N ALA A 114 0.72 11.98 6.27
CA ALA A 114 1.71 13.06 6.30
C ALA A 114 2.86 12.79 5.31
N VAL A 115 3.22 11.52 5.17
CA VAL A 115 4.23 11.04 4.23
C VAL A 115 3.73 9.74 3.62
N VAL A 116 3.96 9.56 2.32
CA VAL A 116 3.64 8.35 1.57
C VAL A 116 4.85 8.00 0.71
N VAL A 117 5.29 6.74 0.75
CA VAL A 117 6.50 6.26 0.06
C VAL A 117 6.18 4.95 -0.65
N PRO A 118 6.58 4.79 -1.92
CA PRO A 118 6.50 3.49 -2.58
C PRO A 118 7.50 2.52 -1.95
N LEU A 119 7.01 1.35 -1.56
CA LEU A 119 7.79 0.28 -0.93
C LEU A 119 7.93 -0.95 -1.83
N ASN A 120 7.69 -0.80 -3.14
CA ASN A 120 7.82 -1.87 -4.13
C ASN A 120 9.17 -2.59 -4.07
N PHE A 121 10.26 -1.90 -3.71
CA PHE A 121 11.59 -2.50 -3.56
C PHE A 121 11.65 -3.58 -2.48
N LEU A 122 10.80 -3.52 -1.45
CA LEU A 122 10.64 -4.61 -0.48
C LEU A 122 10.15 -5.88 -1.18
N GLY A 123 9.35 -5.71 -2.24
CA GLY A 123 8.90 -6.70 -3.23
C GLY A 123 9.99 -7.45 -4.01
N GLY A 124 11.25 -7.00 -3.92
CA GLY A 124 12.29 -7.36 -4.88
C GLY A 124 12.11 -6.71 -6.25
N VAL A 125 11.24 -5.69 -6.36
CA VAL A 125 10.96 -4.99 -7.62
C VAL A 125 11.11 -3.49 -7.41
N ALA A 126 12.10 -2.86 -8.05
CA ALA A 126 12.36 -1.43 -7.85
C ALA A 126 11.18 -0.53 -8.26
N MET A 127 10.40 -0.93 -9.27
CA MET A 127 9.22 -0.21 -9.76
C MET A 127 8.12 -1.18 -10.20
N PRO A 128 6.84 -0.82 -10.04
CA PRO A 128 5.74 -1.60 -10.62
C PRO A 128 5.93 -1.73 -12.13
N ASP A 129 5.65 -2.90 -12.68
CA ASP A 129 5.75 -3.14 -14.12
C ASP A 129 4.40 -3.60 -14.66
N LEU A 130 4.03 -3.17 -15.87
CA LEU A 130 2.87 -3.73 -16.57
C LEU A 130 3.16 -5.15 -17.05
N GLU A 131 4.42 -5.61 -17.07
CA GLU A 131 4.85 -6.91 -17.58
C GLU A 131 4.27 -7.18 -18.97
N VAL A 132 4.49 -6.21 -19.85
CA VAL A 132 4.10 -6.27 -21.25
C VAL A 132 5.36 -6.31 -22.09
N ARG A 133 5.37 -7.11 -23.16
CA ARG A 133 6.52 -7.19 -24.06
C ARG A 133 6.09 -7.20 -25.51
N GLU A 134 6.99 -6.76 -26.37
CA GLU A 134 6.88 -7.06 -27.80
C GLU A 134 7.04 -8.57 -28.04
N PRO A 135 6.31 -9.14 -29.00
CA PRO A 135 6.33 -10.57 -29.26
C PRO A 135 7.65 -10.92 -29.96
N LYS A 136 8.38 -11.91 -29.43
CA LYS A 136 9.59 -12.42 -30.08
C LYS A 136 9.21 -13.18 -31.36
N LYS A 137 9.20 -12.48 -32.49
CA LYS A 137 9.22 -12.85 -33.94
C LYS A 137 8.61 -14.16 -34.48
N ARG A 138 8.11 -15.13 -33.70
CA ARG A 138 7.98 -16.50 -34.20
C ARG A 138 6.71 -17.29 -33.91
N TRP A 139 5.75 -16.83 -33.10
CA TRP A 139 4.72 -17.78 -32.70
C TRP A 139 3.51 -17.93 -33.64
N TRP A 140 2.88 -16.87 -34.15
CA TRP A 140 1.82 -16.99 -35.19
C TRP A 140 1.79 -15.70 -36.04
N MET A 141 1.68 -15.81 -37.37
CA MET A 141 1.81 -14.66 -38.31
C MET A 141 0.83 -13.51 -38.02
N PHE A 142 -0.34 -13.80 -37.45
CA PHE A 142 -1.39 -12.82 -37.16
C PHE A 142 -1.11 -11.98 -35.90
N TRP A 143 -0.15 -12.37 -35.05
CA TRP A 143 0.11 -11.72 -33.75
C TRP A 143 1.50 -11.06 -33.66
N LYS A 144 2.20 -10.89 -34.79
CA LYS A 144 3.57 -10.32 -34.83
C LYS A 144 3.66 -8.86 -34.37
N GLU A 145 2.54 -8.16 -34.26
CA GLU A 145 2.49 -6.72 -34.07
C GLU A 145 1.95 -6.27 -32.70
N TYR A 146 1.62 -7.20 -31.80
CA TYR A 146 0.88 -6.88 -30.58
C TYR A 146 1.79 -6.92 -29.38
N MET A 147 1.62 -5.96 -28.49
CA MET A 147 2.12 -6.09 -27.14
C MET A 147 1.43 -7.28 -26.47
N VAL A 148 2.23 -8.27 -26.06
CA VAL A 148 1.75 -9.50 -25.42
C VAL A 148 2.02 -9.47 -23.92
N ASP A 149 1.18 -10.20 -23.21
CA ASP A 149 1.36 -10.42 -21.79
C ASP A 149 2.71 -11.14 -21.54
N ALA A 150 3.55 -10.55 -20.69
CA ALA A 150 4.81 -11.10 -20.21
C ALA A 150 4.75 -11.51 -18.74
N GLN A 151 3.54 -11.47 -18.13
CA GLN A 151 3.35 -11.77 -16.72
C GLN A 151 3.91 -13.15 -16.37
N ARG A 152 4.93 -13.16 -15.52
CA ARG A 152 5.52 -14.40 -15.01
C ARG A 152 4.87 -14.74 -13.68
N ARG A 153 3.73 -15.43 -13.75
CA ARG A 153 3.09 -15.97 -12.54
C ARG A 153 3.93 -17.13 -12.03
N THR A 154 4.38 -17.05 -10.79
CA THR A 154 4.95 -18.18 -10.05
C THR A 154 4.06 -18.48 -8.85
N HIS A 155 4.21 -19.66 -8.25
CA HIS A 155 3.49 -20.00 -7.01
C HIS A 155 3.68 -18.91 -5.94
N ASN A 156 4.89 -18.34 -5.88
CA ASN A 156 5.22 -17.31 -4.91
C ASN A 156 4.74 -15.92 -5.36
N LEU A 157 4.76 -15.60 -6.65
CA LEU A 157 4.26 -14.32 -7.21
C LEU A 157 3.03 -14.56 -8.11
N PRO A 158 1.84 -14.77 -7.53
CA PRO A 158 0.62 -15.05 -8.32
C PRO A 158 0.24 -13.90 -9.27
N TYR A 159 0.66 -12.67 -8.95
CA TYR A 159 0.40 -11.47 -9.74
C TYR A 159 1.63 -10.93 -10.48
N GLY A 160 2.75 -11.65 -10.48
CA GLY A 160 3.99 -11.21 -11.14
C GLY A 160 4.53 -9.91 -10.53
N LYS A 161 4.93 -8.95 -11.37
CA LYS A 161 5.43 -7.62 -10.99
C LYS A 161 4.37 -6.51 -11.07
N ARG A 162 3.11 -6.87 -11.35
CA ARG A 162 1.97 -5.96 -11.47
C ARG A 162 1.37 -5.61 -10.10
N PHE A 163 2.19 -5.14 -9.17
CA PHE A 163 1.71 -4.78 -7.83
C PHE A 163 2.34 -3.47 -7.37
N ILE A 164 1.68 -2.79 -6.44
CA ILE A 164 2.12 -1.57 -5.80
C ILE A 164 2.04 -1.75 -4.30
N ILE A 165 3.14 -1.46 -3.63
CA ILE A 165 3.22 -1.45 -2.17
C ILE A 165 3.44 0.00 -1.76
N MET A 166 2.56 0.51 -0.91
CA MET A 166 2.68 1.87 -0.37
C MET A 166 2.87 1.79 1.14
N GLY A 167 3.84 2.54 1.64
CA GLY A 167 3.98 2.85 3.05
C GLY A 167 3.52 4.27 3.32
N GLY A 168 2.86 4.50 4.45
CA GLY A 168 2.52 5.83 4.89
C GLY A 168 2.89 6.04 6.34
N ALA A 169 3.21 7.29 6.68
CA ALA A 169 3.44 7.71 8.05
C ALA A 169 2.55 8.90 8.41
N ALA A 170 2.11 8.94 9.65
CA ALA A 170 1.46 10.09 10.25
C ALA A 170 2.15 10.46 11.56
N VAL A 171 2.37 11.76 11.74
CA VAL A 171 2.86 12.30 13.01
C VAL A 171 1.67 12.44 13.95
N ARG A 172 1.75 11.81 15.13
CA ARG A 172 0.76 12.00 16.18
C ARG A 172 0.77 13.47 16.61
N GLN A 173 -0.29 14.21 16.29
CA GLN A 173 -0.49 15.54 16.84
C GLN A 173 -0.80 15.40 18.34
N PRO A 174 -0.05 16.06 19.23
CA PRO A 174 -0.33 16.02 20.65
C PRO A 174 -1.64 16.77 20.96
N LEU A 175 -2.40 16.26 21.92
CA LEU A 175 -3.57 16.95 22.44
C LEU A 175 -3.20 18.34 22.98
N PRO A 176 -3.99 19.38 22.73
CA PRO A 176 -3.70 20.75 23.18
C PRO A 176 -3.52 20.88 24.70
N LEU A 177 -4.17 20.00 25.47
CA LEU A 177 -4.11 19.98 26.93
C LEU A 177 -2.81 19.38 27.50
N LEU A 178 -2.19 18.41 26.81
CA LEU A 178 -0.92 17.80 27.23
C LEU A 178 0.30 18.40 26.54
N SER A 179 0.13 19.19 25.48
CA SER A 179 1.23 19.83 24.77
C SER A 179 2.06 20.76 25.66
N LYS A 180 1.47 21.28 26.75
CA LYS A 180 2.14 22.11 27.77
C LYS A 180 2.91 21.30 28.83
N LEU A 181 2.58 20.03 29.03
CA LEU A 181 3.22 19.14 30.01
C LEU A 181 4.29 18.24 29.36
N ARG A 182 4.43 18.30 28.04
CA ARG A 182 5.31 17.41 27.29
C ARG A 182 6.71 17.99 27.19
N ASP A 183 7.67 17.21 27.68
CA ASP A 183 9.09 17.52 27.54
C ASP A 183 9.51 17.48 26.06
N LYS A 184 10.42 18.36 25.64
CA LYS A 184 10.83 18.54 24.23
C LYS A 184 11.44 17.29 23.58
N SER A 185 11.80 16.27 24.37
CA SER A 185 12.41 15.03 23.88
C SER A 185 11.41 14.00 23.38
N ASP A 186 10.14 14.09 23.81
CA ASP A 186 9.11 13.15 23.43
C ASP A 186 8.51 13.58 22.09
N ARG A 187 9.26 13.32 21.01
CA ARG A 187 8.78 13.53 19.64
C ARG A 187 7.55 12.66 19.45
N GLY A 188 6.44 13.23 18.98
CA GLY A 188 5.17 12.52 18.75
C GLY A 188 5.40 11.15 18.11
N GLY A 189 4.84 10.10 18.72
CA GLY A 189 4.96 8.74 18.18
C GLY A 189 4.56 8.73 16.70
N VAL A 190 5.47 8.24 15.86
CA VAL A 190 5.21 8.11 14.43
C VAL A 190 4.37 6.86 14.23
N MET A 191 3.21 7.03 13.61
CA MET A 191 2.38 5.91 13.18
C MET A 191 2.77 5.57 11.75
N VAL A 192 2.87 4.28 11.45
CA VAL A 192 3.20 3.76 10.12
C VAL A 192 2.12 2.76 9.69
N ALA A 193 1.75 2.75 8.43
CA ALA A 193 0.90 1.73 7.82
C ALA A 193 1.49 1.33 6.46
N ILE A 194 1.23 0.09 6.03
CA ILE A 194 1.67 -0.44 4.74
C ILE A 194 0.46 -1.11 4.09
N SER A 195 0.26 -0.89 2.79
CA SER A 195 -0.80 -1.53 2.00
C SER A 195 -0.27 -1.96 0.64
N GLU A 196 -0.92 -2.95 0.04
CA GLU A 196 -0.59 -3.48 -1.28
C GLU A 196 -1.84 -3.58 -2.16
N SER A 197 -1.66 -3.27 -3.45
CA SER A 197 -2.63 -3.58 -4.49
C SER A 197 -1.95 -4.23 -5.67
N ALA A 198 -2.55 -5.31 -6.17
CA ALA A 198 -2.10 -6.00 -7.37
C ALA A 198 -3.11 -5.84 -8.50
N VAL A 199 -2.62 -5.89 -9.73
CA VAL A 199 -3.45 -5.88 -10.94
C VAL A 199 -3.42 -7.26 -11.57
N HIS A 200 -4.62 -7.83 -11.70
CA HIS A 200 -4.84 -9.04 -12.45
C HIS A 200 -5.33 -8.72 -13.86
N GLY A 201 -4.96 -9.56 -14.81
CA GLY A 201 -5.47 -9.55 -16.18
C GLY A 201 -4.70 -10.60 -16.95
N SER A 202 -5.39 -11.45 -17.71
CA SER A 202 -4.77 -12.42 -18.60
C SER A 202 -5.29 -12.24 -20.01
N GLY A 203 -4.39 -12.26 -20.99
CA GLY A 203 -4.78 -12.23 -22.40
C GLY A 203 -4.97 -10.82 -22.95
N LEU A 204 -3.91 -10.00 -22.87
CA LEU A 204 -3.79 -8.61 -23.36
C LEU A 204 -4.22 -8.32 -24.82
N VAL A 205 -4.62 -9.37 -25.52
CA VAL A 205 -4.85 -9.45 -26.95
C VAL A 205 -6.33 -9.72 -27.23
N TRP A 206 -7.09 -10.17 -26.24
CA TRP A 206 -8.50 -10.50 -26.36
C TRP A 206 -9.40 -9.28 -26.12
N PRO A 207 -10.58 -9.20 -26.76
CA PRO A 207 -11.49 -8.07 -26.60
C PRO A 207 -12.15 -8.05 -25.22
N ASP A 208 -12.26 -9.22 -24.59
CA ASP A 208 -12.83 -9.39 -23.25
C ASP A 208 -11.82 -9.11 -22.13
N PHE A 209 -10.59 -8.71 -22.47
CA PHE A 209 -9.59 -8.38 -21.48
C PHE A 209 -10.05 -7.21 -20.60
N LYS A 210 -10.08 -7.46 -19.29
CA LYS A 210 -10.29 -6.43 -18.29
C LYS A 210 -9.26 -6.59 -17.19
N ALA A 211 -8.41 -5.58 -17.04
CA ALA A 211 -7.57 -5.46 -15.87
C ALA A 211 -8.45 -5.22 -14.63
N SER A 212 -8.29 -6.04 -13.59
CA SER A 212 -9.03 -5.94 -12.34
C SER A 212 -8.07 -5.80 -11.16
N LEU A 213 -8.53 -5.11 -10.12
CA LEU A 213 -7.76 -4.94 -8.89
C LEU A 213 -7.94 -6.12 -7.97
N VAL A 214 -6.84 -6.56 -7.38
CA VAL A 214 -6.82 -7.41 -6.19
C VAL A 214 -6.28 -6.55 -5.05
N LYS A 215 -7.06 -6.47 -3.96
CA LYS A 215 -6.74 -5.65 -2.80
C LYS A 215 -6.20 -6.52 -1.67
N PHE A 216 -5.08 -6.11 -1.09
CA PHE A 216 -4.62 -6.59 0.20
C PHE A 216 -4.83 -5.47 1.22
N HIS A 217 -5.38 -5.80 2.39
CA HIS A 217 -5.69 -4.79 3.41
C HIS A 217 -4.43 -4.40 4.18
N ALA A 218 -4.34 -3.12 4.55
CA ALA A 218 -3.28 -2.65 5.43
C ALA A 218 -3.28 -3.40 6.77
N GLY A 219 -2.19 -4.10 7.07
CA GLY A 219 -1.94 -4.67 8.39
C GLY A 219 -1.47 -3.58 9.36
N GLY A 220 -1.97 -3.61 10.61
CA GLY A 220 -1.45 -2.77 11.68
C GLY A 220 0.05 -3.04 11.94
N ILE A 221 0.75 -2.08 12.56
CA ILE A 221 2.17 -2.18 12.95
C ILE A 221 2.38 -3.48 13.76
N GLY A 222 2.90 -4.51 13.09
CA GLY A 222 2.99 -5.89 13.57
C GLY A 222 2.73 -6.89 12.44
N GLU A 223 1.47 -7.04 12.02
CA GLU A 223 1.05 -8.10 11.08
C GLU A 223 1.45 -7.82 9.63
N GLY A 224 1.44 -6.54 9.20
CA GLY A 224 1.88 -6.17 7.85
C GLY A 224 3.40 -6.31 7.66
N VAL A 225 4.16 -6.14 8.75
CA VAL A 225 5.61 -6.36 8.76
C VAL A 225 5.91 -7.85 8.81
N ASP A 226 5.18 -8.65 9.57
CA ASP A 226 5.41 -10.10 9.65
C ASP A 226 5.04 -10.83 8.36
N TRP A 227 4.00 -10.43 7.63
CA TRP A 227 3.72 -11.00 6.30
C TRP A 227 4.80 -10.63 5.27
N VAL A 228 5.18 -9.36 5.18
CA VAL A 228 6.28 -8.89 4.31
C VAL A 228 7.60 -9.56 4.73
N ARG A 229 7.89 -9.65 6.03
CA ARG A 229 9.12 -10.25 6.56
C ARG A 229 9.15 -11.77 6.45
N ASN A 230 8.02 -12.46 6.56
CA ASN A 230 7.95 -13.91 6.33
C ASN A 230 8.03 -14.21 4.83
N TYR A 231 7.28 -13.48 3.99
CA TYR A 231 7.31 -13.65 2.55
C TYR A 231 8.70 -13.31 1.95
N PHE A 232 9.36 -12.23 2.37
CA PHE A 232 10.71 -11.89 1.91
C PHE A 232 11.84 -12.60 2.67
N GLY A 233 11.65 -12.93 3.95
CA GLY A 233 12.60 -13.72 4.74
C GLY A 233 12.71 -15.15 4.24
N GLU A 234 11.60 -15.77 3.82
CA GLU A 234 11.61 -17.07 3.14
C GLU A 234 12.27 -16.97 1.76
N LYS A 235 12.03 -15.89 1.00
CA LYS A 235 12.63 -15.68 -0.32
C LYS A 235 14.15 -15.46 -0.27
N LEU A 236 14.63 -14.63 0.66
CA LEU A 236 16.07 -14.40 0.89
C LEU A 236 16.78 -15.69 1.33
N ASN A 237 16.12 -16.52 2.15
CA ASN A 237 16.64 -17.82 2.54
C ASN A 237 16.64 -18.84 1.39
N GLN A 238 15.70 -18.75 0.44
CA GLN A 238 15.69 -19.61 -0.75
C GLN A 238 16.76 -19.21 -1.78
N GLU A 239 16.94 -17.91 -2.05
CA GLU A 239 17.98 -17.43 -2.98
C GLU A 239 19.41 -17.72 -2.46
N ASN A 240 19.63 -17.67 -1.15
CA ASN A 240 20.92 -18.06 -0.57
C ASN A 240 21.17 -19.58 -0.70
N LYS A 241 20.13 -20.41 -0.51
CA LYS A 241 20.24 -21.86 -0.70
C LYS A 241 20.48 -22.29 -2.15
N GLU A 242 20.00 -21.53 -3.14
CA GLU A 242 20.28 -21.79 -4.56
C GLU A 242 21.70 -21.37 -4.95
N LYS A 243 22.19 -20.24 -4.43
CA LYS A 243 23.57 -19.79 -4.65
C LYS A 243 24.63 -20.69 -4.00
N ASP A 244 24.30 -21.34 -2.89
CA ASP A 244 25.20 -22.31 -2.26
C ASP A 244 25.26 -23.64 -3.03
N LYS A 245 24.22 -23.98 -3.81
CA LYS A 245 24.20 -25.18 -4.67
C LYS A 245 24.90 -24.99 -6.02
N GLU A 246 25.12 -23.76 -6.47
CA GLU A 246 25.91 -23.47 -7.68
C GLU A 246 27.43 -23.40 -7.42
N LYS A 247 27.86 -23.55 -6.15
CA LYS A 247 29.26 -23.51 -5.74
C LYS A 247 29.88 -24.89 -5.43
N ASP A 248 29.08 -25.95 -5.50
CA ASP A 248 29.51 -27.35 -5.44
C ASP A 248 29.44 -27.99 -6.84
#